data_AF-G7VTK7-F1
#
_entry.id   AF-G7VTK7-F1
#
_cell.length_a   1.000
_cell.length_b   1.000
_cell.length_c   1.000
_cell.angle_alpha   90.00
_cell.angle_beta   90.00
_cell.angle_gamma   90.00
#
_symmetry.space_group_name_H-M   'P 1'
#
loop_
_entity.id
_entity.type
_entity.pdbx_description
1 polymer ?
#
loop_
_entity_poly.entity_id
_entity_poly.type
_entity_poly.pdbx_seq_one_letter_code
_entity_poly.pdbx_strand_id
1 'polypeptide(L)' 'MTPEDLRAVTPLIYTHVNPYGTFRLDMKDRIPLEDELA' A
#
# COMPACT_ATOMS: atom_id res chain seq x y z
N MET A 1 18.30 15.20 17.35
CA MET A 1 17.99 14.80 15.97
C MET A 1 19.00 15.49 15.07
N THR A 2 19.78 14.71 14.35
CA THR A 2 20.82 15.19 13.42
C THR A 2 20.21 15.50 12.05
N PRO A 3 20.88 16.28 11.19
CA PRO A 3 20.45 16.51 9.81
C PRO A 3 20.27 15.20 9.02
N GLU A 4 21.11 14.19 9.28
CA GLU A 4 20.99 12.84 8.74
C GLU A 4 19.68 12.15 9.13
N ASP A 5 19.23 12.27 10.39
CA ASP A 5 17.97 11.67 10.86
C ASP A 5 16.75 12.25 10.11
N LEU A 6 16.78 13.54 9.75
CA LEU A 6 15.69 14.22 9.04
C LEU A 6 15.64 13.83 7.55
N ARG A 7 16.78 13.46 6.95
CA ARG A 7 16.82 12.96 5.56
C ARG A 7 16.14 11.60 5.41
N ALA A 8 16.16 10.75 6.44
CA ALA A 8 15.46 9.47 6.44
C ALA A 8 13.92 9.63 6.52
N VAL A 9 13.43 10.72 7.10
CA VAL A 9 11.99 11.01 7.24
C VAL A 9 11.40 11.60 5.95
N THR A 10 12.19 12.31 5.16
CA THR A 10 11.71 13.00 3.95
C THR A 10 11.11 12.03 2.90
N PRO A 11 11.70 10.85 2.62
CA PRO A 11 11.07 9.82 1.79
C PRO A 11 9.78 9.26 2.41
N LEU A 12 9.71 9.08 3.73
CA LEU A 12 8.51 8.55 4.38
C LEU A 12 7.31 9.50 4.26
N ILE A 13 7.56 10.81 4.16
CA ILE A 13 6.50 11.82 4.02
C ILE A 13 6.07 11.99 2.56
N TYR A 14 7.00 12.03 1.61
CA TYR A 14 6.70 12.41 0.22
C TYR A 14 6.80 11.25 -0.79
N THR A 15 7.53 10.18 -0.50
CA THR A 15 7.67 9.01 -1.40
C THR A 15 6.78 7.83 -1.02
N HIS A 16 6.02 7.91 0.08
CA HIS A 16 4.90 6.99 0.36
C HIS A 16 3.66 7.30 -0.48
N VAL A 17 3.83 7.84 -1.69
CA VAL A 17 2.79 7.80 -2.71
C VAL A 17 2.79 6.38 -3.25
N ASN A 18 1.80 5.59 -2.85
CA ASN A 18 1.60 4.26 -3.40
C ASN A 18 1.50 4.38 -4.94
N PRO A 19 2.40 3.79 -5.74
CA PRO A 19 2.35 3.90 -7.21
C PRO A 19 1.07 3.30 -7.80
N TYR A 20 0.35 2.51 -7.00
CA TYR A 20 -0.93 1.88 -7.34
C TYR A 20 -2.15 2.77 -7.04
N GLY A 21 -1.95 4.02 -6.60
CA GLY A 21 -3.03 4.94 -6.27
C GLY A 21 -3.82 4.53 -5.01
N THR A 22 -5.04 5.06 -4.87
CA THR A 22 -5.94 4.74 -3.76
C THR A 22 -6.62 3.40 -4.00
N PHE A 23 -6.20 2.36 -3.26
CA PHE A 23 -6.88 1.07 -3.26
C PHE A 23 -8.06 1.11 -2.29
N ARG A 24 -9.29 1.11 -2.82
CA ARG A 24 -10.51 0.95 -2.02
C ARG A 24 -10.82 -0.54 -1.89
N LEU A 25 -10.39 -1.13 -0.79
CA LEU A 25 -10.73 -2.51 -0.43
C LEU A 25 -12.17 -2.57 0.09
N ASP A 26 -13.03 -3.33 -0.60
CA ASP A 26 -14.34 -3.71 -0.08
C ASP A 26 -14.24 -5.06 0.66
N MET A 27 -14.39 -5.03 1.98
CA MET A 27 -14.33 -6.22 2.83
C MET A 27 -15.57 -7.13 2.70
N LYS A 28 -16.61 -6.69 1.97
CA LYS A 28 -17.78 -7.50 1.62
C LYS A 28 -17.55 -8.33 0.38
N ASP A 29 -16.64 -7.91 -0.48
CA ASP A 29 -16.28 -8.68 -1.66
C ASP A 29 -15.52 -9.95 -1.26
N ARG A 30 -15.71 -11.03 -2.01
CA ARG A 30 -15.07 -12.32 -1.75
C ARG A 30 -14.36 -12.74 -3.02
N ILE A 31 -13.08 -13.08 -2.90
CA ILE A 31 -12.31 -13.61 -4.00
C ILE A 31 -12.90 -14.98 -4.36
N PRO A 32 -13.41 -15.20 -5.58
CA PRO A 32 -13.87 -16.51 -5.99
C PRO A 32 -12.68 -17.47 -5.98
N LEU A 33 -12.85 -18.62 -5.34
CA LEU A 33 -11.85 -19.70 -5.39
C LEU A 33 -12.09 -20.48 -6.68
N GLU A 34 -11.06 -20.64 -7.52
CA GLU A 34 -11.13 -21.32 -8.83
C GLU A 34 -11.26 -22.86 -8.72
N ASP A 35 -11.93 -23.38 -7.69
CA ASP A 35 -12.11 -24.82 -7.44
C ASP A 35 -13.53 -25.31 -7.77
N GLU A 36 -14.20 -24.69 -8.75
CA GLU A 36 -15.43 -25.25 -9.36
C GLU A 36 -15.23 -25.49 -10.88
N LEU A 37 -14.21 -26.29 -11.20
CA LEU A 37 -14.15 -27.07 -12.44
C LEU A 37 -14.02 -28.55 -12.06
N ALA A 38 -15.12 -29.15 -11.61
CA ALA A 38 -15.33 -30.59 -11.50
C ALA A 38 -16.77 -30.94 -11.90
#